data_AF-A0A0F9K4E6-F1
#
_entry.id   AF-A0A0F9K4E6-F1
#
_cell.length_a   1.000
_cell.length_b   1.000
_cell.length_c   1.000
_cell.angle_alpha   90.00
_cell.angle_beta   90.00
_cell.angle_gamma   90.00
#
_symmetry.space_group_name_H-M   'P 1'
#
loop_
_entity.id
_entity.type
_entity.pdbx_description
1 polymer ?
#
loop_
_entity_poly.entity_id
_entity_poly.type
_entity_poly.pdbx_seq_one_letter_code
_entity_poly.pdbx_strand_id
1 'polypeptide(L)'
;MNKIERRWKEKMRYIRKLTYIDKKGYKRYINSDKLVHQHVAEMMLGRKLLPGETVHHKNRNKLDNRRKNLWVFESQQKHYQIHKKDEKNYGRW
;
A
#
# COMPACT_ATOMS: atom_id res chain seq x y z
N MET A 1 12.81 8.83 -24.62
CA MET A 1 11.93 7.88 -23.91
C MET A 1 11.31 6.95 -24.94
N ASN A 2 11.52 5.63 -24.80
CA ASN A 2 11.13 4.67 -25.83
C ASN A 2 9.62 4.37 -25.81
N LYS A 3 9.10 3.73 -26.87
CA LYS A 3 7.66 3.42 -27.03
C LYS A 3 7.11 2.58 -25.87
N ILE A 4 7.93 1.69 -25.30
CA ILE A 4 7.58 0.82 -24.17
C ILE A 4 7.44 1.65 -22.90
N GLU A 5 8.42 2.51 -22.60
CA GLU A 5 8.41 3.43 -21.45
C GLU A 5 7.23 4.40 -21.50
N ARG A 6 6.89 4.91 -22.69
CA ARG A 6 5.75 5.82 -22.89
C ARG A 6 4.41 5.14 -22.61
N ARG A 7 4.23 3.92 -23.14
CA ARG A 7 3.03 3.10 -22.92
C ARG A 7 2.86 2.70 -21.45
N TRP A 8 3.97 2.43 -20.77
CA TRP A 8 4.00 2.23 -19.31
C TRP A 8 3.57 3.48 -18.54
N LYS A 9 4.10 4.66 -18.88
CA LYS A 9 3.71 5.92 -18.21
C LYS A 9 2.23 6.25 -18.40
N GLU A 10 1.67 6.06 -19.58
CA GLU A 10 0.24 6.29 -19.85
C GLU A 10 -0.65 5.34 -19.06
N LYS A 11 -0.31 4.04 -19.04
CA LYS A 11 -1.02 3.05 -18.21
C LYS A 11 -0.97 3.41 -16.72
N MET A 12 0.18 3.85 -16.21
CA MET A 12 0.32 4.31 -14.82
C MET A 12 -0.47 5.59 -14.54
N ARG A 13 -0.57 6.52 -15.50
CA ARG A 13 -1.40 7.72 -15.40
C ARG A 13 -2.89 7.39 -15.39
N TYR A 14 -3.32 6.42 -16.20
CA TYR A 14 -4.70 5.92 -16.19
C TYR A 14 -5.04 5.25 -14.84
N ILE A 15 -4.16 4.39 -14.32
CA ILE A 15 -4.35 3.76 -13.00
C ILE A 15 -4.42 4.81 -11.88
N ARG A 16 -3.63 5.89 -11.95
CA ARG A 16 -3.74 7.02 -10.99
C ARG A 16 -5.12 7.67 -10.99
N LYS A 17 -5.79 7.75 -12.15
CA LYS A 17 -7.17 8.28 -12.27
C LYS A 17 -8.24 7.32 -11.74
N LEU A 18 -7.90 6.05 -11.51
CA LEU A 18 -8.83 5.03 -11.00
C LEU A 18 -8.74 4.86 -9.48
N THR A 19 -8.20 5.85 -8.78
CA THR A 19 -8.06 5.80 -7.32
C THR A 19 -8.50 7.08 -6.66
N TYR A 20 -8.98 6.98 -5.42
CA TYR A 20 -9.29 8.10 -4.54
C TYR A 20 -8.63 7.91 -3.17
N ILE A 21 -8.59 8.97 -2.35
CA ILE A 21 -8.07 8.94 -0.97
C ILE A 21 -9.27 8.87 -0.02
N ASP A 22 -9.32 7.86 0.83
CA ASP A 22 -10.39 7.72 1.82
C ASP A 22 -10.21 8.67 3.02
N LYS A 23 -11.24 8.76 3.87
CA LYS A 23 -11.20 9.58 5.09
C LYS A 23 -10.09 9.21 6.09
N LYS A 24 -9.45 8.05 5.94
CA LYS A 24 -8.35 7.55 6.78
C LYS A 24 -6.97 7.84 6.15
N GLY A 25 -6.94 8.47 4.98
CA GLY A 25 -5.74 8.82 4.23
C GLY A 25 -5.20 7.70 3.34
N TYR A 26 -5.94 6.61 3.13
CA TYR A 26 -5.51 5.50 2.29
C TYR A 26 -5.99 5.65 0.85
N LYS A 27 -5.15 5.23 -0.09
CA LYS A 27 -5.52 5.15 -1.50
C LYS A 27 -6.36 3.90 -1.77
N ARG A 28 -7.50 4.08 -2.45
CA ARG A 28 -8.45 3.02 -2.83
C ARG A 28 -8.74 3.03 -4.31
N TYR A 29 -9.09 1.88 -4.88
CA TYR A 29 -9.60 1.79 -6.25
C TYR A 29 -11.06 2.26 -6.32
N ILE A 30 -11.39 3.15 -7.27
CA ILE A 30 -12.73 3.71 -7.44
C ILE A 30 -13.78 2.63 -7.72
N ASN A 31 -13.43 1.61 -8.50
CA ASN A 31 -14.38 0.60 -8.98
C ASN A 31 -14.70 -0.53 -7.98
N SER A 32 -13.86 -0.73 -6.96
CA SER A 32 -13.94 -1.91 -6.08
C SER A 32 -13.75 -1.58 -4.60
N ASP A 33 -13.43 -0.33 -4.29
CA ASP A 33 -13.09 0.17 -2.95
C ASP A 33 -11.87 -0.52 -2.29
N LYS A 34 -11.16 -1.38 -3.03
CA LYS A 34 -10.01 -2.13 -2.51
C LYS A 34 -8.85 -1.19 -2.18
N LEU A 35 -8.18 -1.47 -1.07
CA LEU A 35 -6.98 -0.76 -0.62
C LEU A 35 -5.81 -1.04 -1.58
N VAL A 36 -5.21 0.02 -2.11
CA VAL A 36 -4.11 -0.10 -3.08
C VAL A 36 -2.88 -0.78 -2.47
N HIS A 37 -2.52 -0.43 -1.22
CA HIS A 37 -1.37 -1.05 -0.56
C HIS A 37 -1.55 -2.55 -0.34
N GLN A 38 -2.76 -3.01 0.01
CA GLN A 38 -3.06 -4.43 0.14
C GLN A 38 -2.93 -5.13 -1.20
N HIS A 39 -3.51 -4.56 -2.26
CA HIS A 39 -3.39 -5.14 -3.60
C HIS A 39 -1.92 -5.22 -4.07
N VAL A 40 -1.10 -4.20 -3.79
CA VAL A 40 0.34 -4.25 -4.10
C VAL A 40 1.06 -5.30 -3.28
N ALA A 41 0.70 -5.50 -2.00
CA ALA A 41 1.23 -6.57 -1.18
C ALA A 41 0.86 -7.96 -1.73
N GLU A 42 -0.38 -8.17 -2.17
CA GLU A 42 -0.81 -9.42 -2.82
C GLU A 42 0.00 -9.71 -4.09
N MET A 43 0.16 -8.70 -4.96
CA MET A 43 1.02 -8.83 -6.15
C MET A 43 2.48 -9.12 -5.79
N MET A 44 2.96 -8.56 -4.68
CA MET A 44 4.32 -8.79 -4.20
C MET A 44 4.53 -10.23 -3.73
N LEU A 45 3.52 -10.82 -3.09
CA LEU A 45 3.53 -12.20 -2.59
C LEU A 45 3.20 -13.24 -3.67
N GLY A 46 2.57 -12.83 -4.77
CA GLY A 46 2.06 -13.76 -5.79
C GLY A 46 0.80 -14.52 -5.34
N ARG A 47 0.19 -14.12 -4.22
CA ARG A 47 -1.05 -14.71 -3.67
C ARG A 47 -1.89 -13.65 -2.96
N LYS A 48 -3.15 -14.00 -2.65
CA LYS A 48 -4.00 -13.18 -1.78
C LYS A 48 -3.42 -13.11 -0.36
N LEU A 49 -3.73 -12.00 0.32
CA LEU A 49 -3.46 -11.89 1.76
C LEU A 49 -4.32 -12.94 2.47
N LEU A 50 -3.69 -13.69 3.38
CA LEU A 50 -4.38 -14.65 4.23
C LEU A 50 -5.19 -13.91 5.30
N PRO A 51 -6.25 -14.53 5.84
CA PRO A 51 -6.93 -13.99 7.00
C PRO A 51 -5.94 -13.69 8.13
N GLY A 52 -6.01 -12.46 8.68
CA GLY A 52 -5.10 -11.99 9.73
C GLY A 52 -3.84 -11.28 9.24
N GLU A 53 -3.45 -11.44 7.97
CA GLU A 53 -2.31 -10.70 7.41
C GLU A 53 -2.64 -9.20 7.29
N THR A 54 -1.67 -8.36 7.63
CA THR A 54 -1.83 -6.90 7.63
C THR A 54 -0.64 -6.25 6.96
N VAL A 55 -0.85 -5.08 6.37
CA VAL A 55 0.16 -4.40 5.54
C VAL A 55 0.50 -3.05 6.15
N HIS A 56 1.80 -2.80 6.29
CA HIS A 56 2.37 -1.62 6.92
C HIS A 56 3.19 -0.80 5.93
N HIS A 57 3.14 0.53 6.06
CA HIS A 57 3.98 1.46 5.30
C HIS A 57 5.22 1.83 6.10
N LYS A 58 6.39 1.29 5.71
CA LYS A 58 7.67 1.45 6.42
C LYS A 58 8.06 2.92 6.64
N ASN A 59 7.77 3.78 5.66
CA ASN A 59 8.06 5.22 5.74
C ASN A 59 6.91 6.06 6.30
N ARG A 60 5.87 5.42 6.85
CA ARG A 60 4.71 6.09 7.44
C ARG A 60 3.86 6.94 6.48
N ASN A 61 4.13 6.91 5.17
CA ASN A 61 3.33 7.59 4.15
C ASN A 61 2.32 6.62 3.51
N LYS A 62 1.05 6.72 3.90
CA LYS A 62 -0.08 5.90 3.40
C LYS A 62 -0.27 5.98 1.88
N LEU A 63 0.24 7.02 1.22
CA LEU A 63 0.13 7.22 -0.23
C LEU A 63 1.32 6.62 -1.00
N ASP A 64 2.41 6.26 -0.32
CA ASP A 64 3.56 5.57 -0.93
C ASP A 64 3.34 4.05 -0.96
N ASN A 65 2.67 3.59 -2.01
CA ASN A 65 2.29 2.19 -2.19
C ASN A 65 3.34 1.39 -2.98
N ARG A 66 4.61 1.83 -3.04
CA ARG A 66 5.68 1.08 -3.73
C ARG A 66 5.99 -0.20 -2.94
N ARG A 67 6.21 -1.34 -3.63
CA ARG A 67 6.56 -2.64 -3.01
C ARG A 67 7.63 -2.52 -1.91
N LYS A 68 8.71 -1.77 -2.16
CA LYS A 68 9.80 -1.56 -1.20
C LYS A 68 9.37 -0.91 0.13
N ASN A 69 8.30 -0.12 0.10
CA ASN A 69 7.76 0.60 1.25
C ASN A 69 6.72 -0.22 2.03
N LEU A 70 6.31 -1.38 1.54
CA LEU A 70 5.30 -2.21 2.18
C LEU A 70 5.95 -3.36 2.94
N TRP A 71 5.37 -3.68 4.10
CA TRP A 71 5.70 -4.88 4.87
C TRP A 71 4.41 -5.60 5.23
N VAL A 72 4.32 -6.89 4.92
CA VAL A 72 3.23 -7.77 5.36
C VAL A 72 3.59 -8.43 6.68
N PHE A 73 2.69 -8.34 7.66
CA PHE A 73 2.75 -9.07 8.91
C PHE A 73 1.71 -10.19 8.90
N GLU A 74 2.06 -11.34 9.47
CA GLU A 74 1.15 -12.49 9.64
C GLU A 74 -0.04 -12.21 10.56
N SER A 75 0.04 -11.19 11.41
CA SER A 75 -1.00 -10.87 12.39
C SER A 75 -1.05 -9.38 12.73
N GLN A 76 -2.25 -8.92 13.10
CA GLN A 76 -2.47 -7.57 13.62
C GLN A 76 -1.63 -7.28 14.86
N GLN A 77 -1.33 -8.28 15.70
CA GLN A 77 -0.51 -8.12 16.90
C GLN A 77 0.93 -7.75 16.56
N LYS A 78 1.57 -8.46 15.62
CA LYS A 78 2.94 -8.14 15.17
C LYS A 78 3.00 -6.78 14.49
N HIS A 79 1.99 -6.46 13.68
CA HIS A 79 1.85 -5.14 13.07
C HIS A 79 1.75 -4.01 14.12
N TYR A 80 0.97 -4.21 15.17
CA TYR A 80 0.80 -3.24 16.25
C TYR A 80 2.09 -3.00 17.06
N GLN A 81 2.90 -4.04 17.28
CA GLN A 81 4.22 -3.88 17.93
C GLN A 81 5.13 -2.93 17.15
N ILE A 82 5.08 -2.97 15.81
CA ILE A 82 5.82 -2.03 14.97
C ILE A 82 5.26 -0.61 15.06
N HIS A 83 3.93 -0.45 15.09
CA HIS A 83 3.34 0.87 15.34
C HIS A 83 3.77 1.49 16.67
N LYS A 84 3.84 0.70 17.74
CA LYS A 84 4.36 1.18 19.03
C LYS A 84 5.80 1.67 18.93
N LYS A 85 6.65 0.93 18.20
CA LYS A 85 8.05 1.32 17.97
C LYS A 85 8.15 2.61 17.15
N ASP A 86 7.35 2.72 16.09
CA ASP A 86 7.31 3.91 15.25
C ASP A 86 6.77 5.13 15.99
N GLU A 87 5.76 4.95 16.85
CA GLU A 87 5.20 6.03 17.67
C GLU A 87 6.23 6.59 18.64
N LYS A 88 7.03 5.73 19.28
CA LYS A 88 8.15 6.16 20.13
C LYS A 88 9.19 6.99 19.37
N ASN A 89 9.43 6.67 18.11
CA ASN A 89 10.50 7.30 17.32
C ASN A 89 10.05 8.54 16.54
N TYR A 90 8.81 8.58 16.05
CA TYR A 90 8.33 9.63 15.15
C TYR A 90 6.92 10.16 15.50
N GLY A 91 6.41 9.84 16.70
CA GLY A 91 5.10 10.28 17.17
C GLY A 91 3.94 9.47 16.57
N ARG A 92 2.71 9.77 16.99
CA ARG A 92 1.52 9.01 16.58
C ARG A 92 1.27 9.08 15.07
N TRP A 93 0.68 8.03 14.53
CA TRP A 93 0.43 7.83 13.10
C TRP A 93 -0.97 8.28 12.65
#